data_AF-A0A8J7YKI2-F1
#
_entry.id   AF-A0A8J7YKI2-F1
#
_cell.length_a   1.000
_cell.length_b   1.000
_cell.length_c   1.000
_cell.angle_alpha   90.00
_cell.angle_beta   90.00
_cell.angle_gamma   90.00
#
_symmetry.space_group_name_H-M   'P 1'
#
loop_
_entity.id
_entity.type
_entity.pdbx_description
1 polymer ?
#
loop_
_entity_poly.entity_id
_entity_poly.type
_entity_poly.pdbx_seq_one_letter_code
_entity_poly.pdbx_strand_id
1 'polypeptide(L)' 'MSGQSFGEFVNEWQTGALLVLASAIVGFVTGSIAAGDGQYLFGLLGFAVGGVATFLALSYLLYGR' A
#
# COMPACT_ATOMS: atom_id res chain seq x y z
N MET A 1 22.90 -19.81 6.04
CA MET A 1 21.65 -19.09 6.34
C MET A 1 21.43 -19.23 7.83
N SER A 2 21.73 -18.20 8.62
CA SER A 2 21.34 -18.20 10.04
C SER A 2 19.82 -18.30 10.08
N GLY A 3 19.29 -19.36 10.69
CA GLY A 3 17.87 -19.65 10.69
C GLY A 3 17.11 -18.50 11.33
N GLN A 4 16.38 -17.75 10.52
CA GLN A 4 15.43 -16.75 11.01
C GLN A 4 14.40 -17.49 11.87
N SER A 5 14.12 -16.97 13.06
CA SER A 5 13.09 -17.57 13.91
C SER A 5 11.74 -17.45 13.21
N PHE A 6 10.84 -18.42 13.43
CA PHE A 6 9.50 -18.36 12.86
C PHE A 6 8.76 -17.05 13.22
N GLY A 7 9.02 -16.49 14.40
CA GLY A 7 8.45 -15.21 14.83
C GLY A 7 8.93 -14.02 13.99
N GLU A 8 10.22 -13.95 13.67
CA GLU A 8 10.78 -12.91 12.81
C GLU A 8 10.20 -13.00 11.39
N PHE A 9 10.07 -14.22 10.85
CA PHE A 9 9.43 -14.44 9.55
C PHE A 9 7.97 -13.96 9.53
N VAL A 10 7.18 -14.33 10.54
CA VAL A 10 5.78 -13.91 10.65
C VAL A 10 5.66 -12.39 10.77
N ASN A 11 6.52 -11.76 11.56
CA ASN A 11 6.52 -10.31 11.74
C ASN A 11 6.83 -9.57 10.42
N GLU A 12 7.81 -10.05 9.67
CA GLU A 12 8.17 -9.48 8.37
C GLU A 12 7.04 -9.64 7.34
N TRP A 13 6.40 -10.81 7.31
CA TRP A 13 5.21 -11.05 6.49
C TRP A 13 4.03 -10.15 6.88
N GLN A 14 3.74 -10.00 8.17
CA GLN A 14 2.67 -9.13 8.66
C GLN A 14 2.91 -7.66 8.30
N THR A 15 4.15 -7.21 8.40
CA THR A 15 4.54 -5.84 8.00
C THR A 15 4.28 -5.62 6.50
N GLY A 16 4.66 -6.60 5.66
CA GLY A 16 4.38 -6.55 4.22
C GLY A 16 2.90 -6.59 3.90
N ALA A 17 2.12 -7.43 4.60
CA ALA A 17 0.67 -7.52 4.42
C ALA A 17 -0.03 -6.19 4.79
N LEU A 18 0.35 -5.60 5.93
CA LEU A 18 -0.17 -4.31 6.37
C LEU A 18 0.21 -3.18 5.42
N LEU A 19 1.43 -3.19 4.87
CA LEU A 19 1.87 -2.23 3.85
C LEU A 19 0.95 -2.26 2.62
N VAL A 20 0.70 -3.46 2.07
CA VAL A 20 -0.14 -3.63 0.88
C VAL A 20 -1.58 -3.21 1.17
N LEU A 21 -2.13 -3.62 2.33
CA LEU A 21 -3.49 -3.26 2.73
C LEU A 21 -3.65 -1.75 2.93
N ALA A 22 -2.72 -1.09 3.62
CA ALA A 22 -2.74 0.35 3.82
C ALA A 22 -2.68 1.10 2.48
N SER A 23 -1.82 0.65 1.57
CA SER A 23 -1.70 1.20 0.22
C SER A 23 -2.99 1.05 -0.58
N ALA A 24 -3.62 -0.13 -0.51
CA ALA A 24 -4.90 -0.37 -1.17
C ALA A 24 -6.04 0.50 -0.61
N ILE A 25 -6.09 0.70 0.71
CA ILE A 25 -7.08 1.56 1.37
C ILE A 25 -6.90 3.01 0.91
N VAL A 26 -5.67 3.54 0.93
CA VAL A 26 -5.44 4.93 0.50
C VAL A 26 -5.70 5.08 -1.01
N GLY A 27 -5.29 4.12 -1.83
CA GLY A 27 -5.67 4.07 -3.24
C GLY A 27 -7.20 4.11 -3.41
N PHE A 28 -7.94 3.29 -2.66
CA PHE A 28 -9.40 3.28 -2.74
C PHE A 28 -10.02 4.63 -2.36
N VAL A 29 -9.55 5.27 -1.30
CA VAL A 29 -10.03 6.59 -0.86
C VAL A 29 -9.73 7.65 -1.92
N THR A 30 -8.48 7.73 -2.39
CA THR A 30 -8.07 8.71 -3.42
C THR A 30 -8.79 8.50 -4.74
N GLY A 31 -8.94 7.25 -5.18
CA GLY A 31 -9.73 6.90 -6.35
C GLY A 31 -11.21 7.25 -6.22
N SER A 32 -11.82 6.99 -5.05
CA SER A 32 -13.23 7.34 -4.80
C SER A 32 -13.45 8.86 -4.85
N ILE A 33 -12.52 9.65 -4.31
CA ILE A 33 -12.55 11.11 -4.38
C ILE A 33 -12.38 11.58 -5.83
N ALA A 34 -11.43 10.99 -6.57
CA ALA A 34 -11.14 11.37 -7.96
C ALA A 34 -12.23 10.96 -8.95
N ALA A 35 -13.00 9.91 -8.67
CA ALA A 35 -14.05 9.41 -9.55
C ALA A 35 -15.24 10.37 -9.71
N GLY A 36 -15.57 11.16 -8.68
CA GLY A 36 -16.73 12.07 -8.70
C GLY A 36 -18.02 11.40 -9.22
N ASP A 37 -18.86 12.16 -9.94
CA ASP A 37 -20.15 11.71 -10.49
C ASP A 37 -20.02 10.93 -11.83
N GLY A 38 -19.14 9.92 -11.88
CA GLY A 38 -19.05 8.99 -13.03
C GLY A 38 -17.82 9.17 -13.91
N GLN A 39 -16.80 9.86 -13.44
CA GLN A 39 -15.50 9.96 -14.08
C GLN A 39 -14.61 8.75 -13.73
N TYR A 40 -15.03 7.55 -14.14
CA TYR A 40 -14.40 6.27 -13.77
C TYR A 40 -12.90 6.20 -14.08
N LEU A 41 -12.46 6.83 -15.18
CA LEU A 41 -11.04 6.87 -15.56
C LEU A 41 -10.21 7.64 -14.53
N PHE A 42 -10.71 8.78 -14.04
CA PHE A 42 -10.05 9.55 -13.00
C PHE A 42 -10.07 8.82 -11.66
N GLY A 43 -11.12 8.05 -11.37
CA GLY A 43 -11.15 7.14 -10.23
C GLY A 43 -10.07 6.06 -10.28
N LEU A 44 -9.90 5.41 -11.43
CA LEU A 44 -8.86 4.38 -11.63
C LEU A 44 -7.46 4.98 -11.51
N LEU A 45 -7.22 6.14 -12.11
CA LEU A 45 -5.94 6.85 -12.01
C LEU A 45 -5.67 7.29 -10.57
N GLY A 46 -6.68 7.83 -9.88
CA GLY A 46 -6.58 8.20 -8.47
C GLY A 46 -6.22 7.00 -7.60
N PHE A 47 -6.85 5.85 -7.83
CA PHE A 47 -6.52 4.60 -7.13
C PHE A 47 -5.07 4.16 -7.36
N ALA A 48 -4.64 4.11 -8.62
CA ALA A 48 -3.29 3.68 -8.97
C ALA A 48 -2.24 4.65 -8.40
N VAL A 49 -2.41 5.95 -8.61
CA VAL A 49 -1.45 6.97 -8.15
C VAL A 49 -1.41 7.04 -6.63
N GLY A 50 -2.57 7.10 -5.96
CA GLY A 50 -2.63 7.15 -4.50
C GLY A 50 -2.06 5.89 -3.85
N GLY A 51 -2.44 4.71 -4.36
CA GLY A 51 -1.94 3.44 -3.86
C GLY A 51 -0.44 3.27 -4.05
N VAL A 52 0.10 3.58 -5.23
CA VAL A 52 1.55 3.51 -5.51
C VAL A 52 2.31 4.53 -4.67
N ALA A 53 1.82 5.78 -4.56
CA ALA A 53 2.48 6.80 -3.75
C ALA A 53 2.53 6.40 -2.27
N THR A 54 1.42 5.88 -1.71
CA THR A 54 1.39 5.38 -0.33
C THR A 54 2.30 4.18 -0.15
N PHE A 55 2.30 3.23 -1.09
CA PHE A 55 3.19 2.08 -1.04
C PHE A 55 4.65 2.51 -1.00
N LEU A 56 5.07 3.42 -1.89
CA LEU A 56 6.45 3.91 -1.92
C LEU A 56 6.82 4.65 -0.64
N ALA A 57 5.93 5.51 -0.13
CA ALA A 57 6.16 6.27 1.10
C ALA A 57 6.32 5.34 2.31
N LEU A 58 5.40 4.40 2.50
CA LEU A 58 5.44 3.45 3.61
C LEU A 58 6.57 2.43 3.45
N SER A 59 6.83 1.96 2.23
CA SER A 59 7.95 1.06 1.94
C SER A 59 9.29 1.73 2.29
N TYR A 60 9.48 3.00 1.91
CA TYR A 60 10.66 3.77 2.30
C TYR A 60 10.79 3.89 3.83
N LEU A 61 9.69 4.17 4.54
CA LEU A 61 9.72 4.31 6.00
C LEU A 61 9.99 2.98 6.73
N LEU A 62 9.48 1.86 6.22
CA LEU A 62 9.55 0.55 6.87
C LEU A 62 10.80 -0.25 6.49
N TYR A 63 11.28 -0.12 5.25
CA TYR A 63 12.35 -0.94 4.69
C TYR A 63 13.55 -0.13 4.15
N GLY A 64 13.38 1.17 3.90
CA GLY A 64 14.40 2.02 3.26
C GLY A 64 15.34 2.75 4.21
N ARG A 65 15.32 2.42 5.51
CA ARG A 65 16.22 2.97 6.52
C ARG A 65 17.47 2.11 6.70
#